data_AF-A0A7G8VI94-F1
#
_entry.id   AF-A0A7G8VI94-F1
#
_cell.length_a   1.000
_cell.length_b   1.000
_cell.length_c   1.000
_cell.angle_alpha   90.00
_cell.angle_beta   90.00
_cell.angle_gamma   90.00
#
_symmetry.space_group_name_H-M   'P 1'
#
loop_
_entity.id
_entity.type
_entity.pdbx_description
1 polymer ?
#
loop_
_entity_poly.entity_id
_entity_poly.type
_entity_poly.pdbx_seq_one_letter_code
_entity_poly.pdbx_strand_id
1 'polypeptide(L)'
;MAAANPRSLGHDLAAQIVAASMQQMEDTIAQQKADLRSLSKANDSLKDEVGELKTANEVLRERLGTKSKIESLRGLFGVGGAALLGVAIDLYKAQFPIAVVVAAVGAVLVVFSVFGVPERKAK
;
A
#
# COMPACT_ATOMS: atom_id res chain seq x y z
N MET A 1 51.68 -21.27 66.46
CA MET A 1 50.99 -21.88 65.31
C MET A 1 49.56 -21.40 65.34
N ALA A 2 49.20 -20.55 64.39
CA ALA A 2 47.90 -19.90 64.32
C ALA A 2 46.83 -20.93 63.97
N ALA A 3 45.77 -20.98 64.77
CA ALA A 3 44.57 -21.72 64.47
C ALA A 3 43.88 -21.07 63.25
N ALA A 4 44.16 -21.59 62.06
CA ALA A 4 43.40 -21.24 60.87
C ALA A 4 41.99 -21.83 61.02
N ASN A 5 41.00 -20.97 61.27
CA ASN A 5 39.60 -21.33 61.35
C ASN A 5 39.13 -21.87 59.99
N PRO A 6 38.83 -23.18 59.83
CA PRO A 6 38.34 -23.74 58.56
C PRO A 6 36.89 -23.33 58.24
N ARG A 7 36.22 -22.62 59.17
CA ARG A 7 34.84 -22.16 59.03
C ARG A 7 34.65 -20.98 58.08
N SER A 8 35.69 -20.21 57.74
CA SER A 8 35.57 -19.04 56.85
C SER A 8 35.60 -19.38 55.36
N LEU A 9 36.28 -20.46 54.95
CA LEU A 9 36.42 -20.84 53.53
C LEU A 9 35.09 -21.25 52.88
N GLY A 10 34.20 -21.93 53.61
CA GLY A 10 32.88 -22.30 53.09
C GLY A 10 31.91 -21.13 52.95
N HIS A 11 32.08 -20.09 53.78
CA HIS A 11 31.24 -18.90 53.74
C HIS A 11 31.60 -17.97 52.59
N ASP A 12 32.89 -17.84 52.26
CA ASP A 12 33.37 -17.10 51.09
C ASP A 12 32.95 -17.78 49.78
N LEU A 13 33.01 -19.11 49.70
CA LEU A 13 32.57 -19.87 48.52
C LEU A 13 31.06 -19.72 48.26
N ALA A 14 30.25 -19.79 49.32
CA ALA A 14 28.81 -19.56 49.21
C ALA A 14 28.49 -18.12 48.78
N ALA A 15 29.18 -17.13 49.34
CA ALA A 15 29.03 -15.73 48.95
C ALA A 15 29.45 -15.49 47.50
N GLN A 16 30.51 -16.15 47.03
CA GLN A 16 31.01 -16.04 45.66
C GLN A 16 30.06 -16.69 44.64
N ILE A 17 29.44 -17.82 44.98
CA ILE A 17 28.40 -18.46 44.14
C ILE A 17 27.16 -17.58 44.05
N VAL A 18 26.73 -16.97 45.16
CA VAL A 18 25.58 -16.06 45.20
C VAL A 18 25.89 -14.78 44.40
N ALA A 19 27.09 -14.21 44.55
CA ALA A 19 27.53 -13.07 43.77
C ALA A 19 27.61 -13.39 42.26
N ALA A 20 28.16 -14.56 41.89
CA ALA A 20 28.20 -15.00 40.49
C ALA A 20 26.80 -15.22 39.91
N SER A 21 25.89 -15.79 40.69
CA SER A 21 24.48 -15.97 40.30
C SER A 21 23.79 -14.62 40.11
N MET A 22 24.03 -13.65 41.00
CA MET A 22 23.50 -12.30 40.88
C MET A 22 24.06 -11.57 39.64
N GLN A 23 25.36 -11.68 39.39
CA GLN A 23 26.02 -11.12 38.20
C GLN A 23 25.39 -11.69 36.92
N GLN A 24 25.18 -13.00 36.86
CA GLN A 24 24.57 -13.68 35.72
C GLN A 24 23.10 -13.27 35.53
N MET A 25 22.39 -13.01 36.63
CA MET A 25 21.03 -12.48 36.60
C MET A 25 20.98 -11.04 36.08
N GLU A 26 21.90 -10.19 36.52
CA GLU A 26 22.04 -8.81 36.03
C GLU A 26 22.35 -8.78 34.53
N ASP A 27 23.27 -9.63 34.06
CA ASP A 27 23.59 -9.75 32.64
C ASP A 27 22.37 -10.22 31.83
N THR A 28 21.61 -11.18 32.35
CA THR A 28 20.38 -11.67 31.71
C THR A 28 19.33 -10.56 31.61
N ILE A 29 19.14 -9.77 32.68
CA ILE A 29 18.20 -8.65 32.70
C ILE A 29 18.66 -7.56 31.71
N ALA A 30 19.96 -7.29 31.64
CA ALA A 30 20.53 -6.33 30.70
C ALA A 30 20.31 -6.78 29.26
N GLN A 31 20.54 -8.06 28.95
CA GLN A 31 20.27 -8.66 27.65
C GLN A 31 18.79 -8.59 27.29
N GLN A 32 17.89 -8.99 28.19
CA GLN A 32 16.45 -8.94 27.95
C GLN A 32 15.95 -7.50 27.72
N LYS A 33 16.52 -6.51 28.42
CA LYS A 33 16.21 -5.08 28.15
C LYS A 33 16.72 -4.64 26.78
N ALA A 34 17.90 -5.11 26.36
CA ALA A 34 18.43 -4.80 25.04
C ALA A 34 17.55 -5.41 23.94
N ASP A 35 17.10 -6.65 24.13
CA ASP A 35 16.21 -7.36 23.20
C ASP A 35 14.82 -6.72 23.14
N LEU A 36 14.25 -6.33 24.28
CA LEU A 36 12.99 -5.59 24.29
C LEU A 36 13.10 -4.25 23.54
N ARG A 37 14.22 -3.55 23.69
CA ARG A 37 14.48 -2.30 22.95
C ARG A 37 14.66 -2.55 21.45
N SER A 38 15.35 -3.62 21.07
CA SER A 38 15.54 -3.96 19.65
C SER A 38 14.22 -4.37 19.00
N LEU A 39 13.41 -5.20 19.67
CA LEU A 39 12.07 -5.57 19.22
C LEU A 39 11.15 -4.35 19.13
N SER A 40 11.18 -3.44 20.11
CA SER A 40 10.38 -2.21 20.05
C SER A 40 10.75 -1.38 18.82
N LYS A 41 12.05 -1.16 18.58
CA LYS A 41 12.52 -0.42 17.40
C LYS A 41 12.14 -1.10 16.09
N ALA A 42 12.24 -2.42 16.01
CA ALA A 42 11.82 -3.17 14.83
C ALA A 42 10.32 -3.04 14.59
N ASN A 43 9.52 -3.08 15.65
CA ASN A 43 8.06 -2.93 15.57
C ASN A 43 7.66 -1.51 15.14
N ASP A 44 8.34 -0.48 15.66
CA ASP A 44 8.12 0.91 15.23
C ASP A 44 8.51 1.09 13.76
N SER A 45 9.66 0.57 13.35
CA SER A 45 10.10 0.59 11.94
C SER A 45 9.11 -0.13 11.00
N LEU A 46 8.60 -1.30 11.40
CA LEU A 46 7.61 -2.05 10.62
C LEU A 46 6.27 -1.31 10.54
N LYS A 47 5.86 -0.61 11.61
CA LYS A 47 4.66 0.22 11.58
C LYS A 47 4.80 1.38 10.62
N ASP A 48 5.95 2.04 10.61
CA ASP A 48 6.23 3.14 9.68
C ASP A 48 6.22 2.63 8.23
N GLU A 49 6.88 1.51 7.95
CA GLU A 49 6.93 0.90 6.62
C GLU A 49 5.55 0.43 6.14
N VAL A 50 4.73 -0.16 7.01
CA VAL A 50 3.32 -0.50 6.72
C VAL A 50 2.49 0.76 6.49
N GLY A 51 2.75 1.84 7.22
CA GLY A 51 2.13 3.14 7.03
C GLY A 51 2.40 3.69 5.63
N GLU A 52 3.68 3.76 5.24
CA GLU A 52 4.11 4.22 3.93
C GLU A 52 3.52 3.35 2.79
N LEU A 53 3.57 2.02 2.95
CA LEU A 53 2.99 1.10 1.97
C LEU A 53 1.47 1.25 1.84
N LYS A 54 0.75 1.50 2.95
CA LYS A 54 -0.69 1.79 2.90
C LYS A 54 -0.97 3.07 2.13
N THR A 55 -0.25 4.14 2.43
CA THR A 55 -0.42 5.42 1.73
C THR A 55 -0.12 5.28 0.24
N ALA A 56 0.96 4.58 -0.12
CA ALA A 56 1.29 4.29 -1.52
C ALA A 56 0.17 3.47 -2.19
N ASN A 57 -0.34 2.43 -1.52
CA ASN A 57 -1.42 1.59 -2.04
C ASN A 57 -2.71 2.39 -2.25
N GLU A 58 -3.05 3.28 -1.32
CA GLU A 58 -4.23 4.13 -1.41
C GLU A 58 -4.14 5.12 -2.57
N VAL A 59 -2.97 5.73 -2.77
CA VAL A 59 -2.68 6.57 -3.95
C VAL A 59 -2.77 5.77 -5.25
N LEU A 60 -2.22 4.55 -5.29
CA LEU A 60 -2.32 3.68 -6.47
C LEU A 60 -3.76 3.26 -6.75
N ARG A 61 -4.53 2.93 -5.70
CA ARG A 61 -5.93 2.54 -5.80
C ARG A 61 -6.80 3.70 -6.28
N GLU A 62 -6.53 4.92 -5.83
CA GLU A 62 -7.18 6.12 -6.35
C GLU A 62 -6.89 6.29 -7.85
N ARG A 63 -5.61 6.21 -8.25
CA ARG A 63 -5.20 6.30 -9.66
C ARG A 63 -5.85 5.23 -10.54
N LEU A 64 -5.92 3.98 -10.07
CA LEU A 64 -6.59 2.88 -10.77
C LEU A 64 -8.10 3.09 -10.84
N GLY A 65 -8.72 3.55 -9.76
CA GLY A 65 -10.14 3.88 -9.73
C GLY A 65 -10.51 4.99 -10.71
N THR A 66 -9.70 6.05 -10.81
CA THR A 66 -9.87 7.10 -11.81
C THR A 66 -9.69 6.55 -13.22
N LYS A 67 -8.63 5.75 -13.46
CA LYS A 67 -8.36 5.15 -14.78
C LYS A 67 -9.50 4.23 -15.24
N SER A 68 -10.02 3.38 -14.36
CA SER A 68 -11.13 2.47 -14.65
C SER A 68 -12.44 3.20 -14.95
N LYS A 69 -12.76 4.27 -14.19
CA LYS A 69 -13.94 5.11 -14.46
C LYS A 69 -13.84 5.80 -15.82
N ILE A 70 -12.66 6.33 -16.14
CA ILE A 70 -12.38 6.99 -17.41
C ILE A 70 -12.49 5.99 -18.58
N GLU A 71 -11.97 4.78 -18.42
CA GLU A 71 -12.02 3.72 -19.42
C GLU A 71 -13.46 3.22 -19.65
N SER A 72 -14.25 3.12 -18.57
CA SER A 72 -15.68 2.79 -18.63
C SER A 72 -16.47 3.87 -19.38
N LEU A 73 -16.21 5.15 -19.11
CA LEU A 73 -16.81 6.28 -19.82
C LEU A 73 -16.44 6.25 -21.31
N ARG A 74 -15.17 5.98 -21.64
CA ARG A 74 -14.70 5.84 -23.02
C ARG A 74 -15.45 4.73 -23.75
N GLY A 75 -15.60 3.55 -23.14
CA GLY A 75 -16.36 2.45 -23.72
C GLY A 75 -17.82 2.82 -23.97
N LEU A 76 -18.46 3.48 -23.01
CA LEU A 76 -19.87 3.87 -23.09
C LEU A 76 -20.12 4.92 -24.19
N PHE A 77 -19.26 5.94 -24.29
CA PHE A 77 -19.35 6.93 -25.37
C PHE A 77 -19.00 6.35 -26.75
N GLY A 78 -18.06 5.40 -26.81
CA GLY A 78 -17.69 4.73 -28.07
C GLY A 78 -18.84 3.87 -28.61
N VAL A 79 -19.42 3.03 -27.76
CA VAL A 79 -20.58 2.19 -28.13
C VAL A 79 -21.80 3.05 -28.45
N GLY A 80 -22.09 4.06 -27.62
CA GLY A 80 -23.20 4.98 -27.87
C GLY A 80 -23.05 5.79 -29.16
N GLY A 81 -21.84 6.28 -29.44
CA GLY A 81 -21.52 7.00 -30.68
C GLY A 81 -21.63 6.10 -31.92
N ALA A 82 -21.12 4.87 -31.85
CA ALA A 82 -21.25 3.89 -32.94
C ALA A 82 -22.71 3.48 -33.21
N ALA A 83 -23.50 3.30 -32.14
CA ALA A 83 -24.93 3.01 -32.26
C ALA A 83 -25.68 4.18 -32.93
N LEU A 84 -25.39 5.43 -32.54
CA LEU A 84 -25.98 6.61 -33.16
C LEU A 84 -25.59 6.76 -34.63
N LEU A 85 -24.36 6.42 -35.01
CA LEU A 85 -23.95 6.37 -36.42
C LEU A 85 -24.74 5.32 -37.21
N GLY A 86 -24.98 4.14 -36.64
CA GLY A 86 -25.84 3.12 -37.25
C GLY A 86 -27.27 3.62 -37.47
N VAL A 87 -27.86 4.22 -36.44
CA VAL A 87 -29.20 4.84 -36.51
C VAL A 87 -29.24 5.97 -37.55
N ALA A 88 -28.20 6.78 -37.64
CA ALA A 88 -28.11 7.86 -38.63
C ALA A 88 -28.11 7.34 -40.07
N ILE A 89 -27.45 6.21 -40.34
CA ILE A 89 -27.45 5.57 -41.66
C ILE A 89 -28.87 5.13 -42.05
N ASP A 90 -29.63 4.56 -41.12
CA ASP A 90 -31.01 4.16 -41.38
C ASP A 90 -31.95 5.36 -41.57
N LEU A 91 -31.80 6.43 -40.77
CA LEU A 91 -32.55 7.68 -40.99
C LEU A 91 -32.21 8.35 -42.33
N TYR A 92 -30.95 8.25 -42.77
CA TYR A 92 -30.52 8.80 -44.05
C TYR A 92 -31.19 8.07 -45.22
N LYS A 93 -31.29 6.73 -45.14
CA LYS A 93 -32.02 5.93 -46.14
C LYS A 93 -33.51 6.28 -46.17
N ALA A 94 -34.09 6.63 -45.03
CA ALA A 94 -35.48 7.06 -44.91
C ALA A 94 -35.71 8.54 -45.28
N GLN A 95 -34.69 9.24 -45.81
CA GLN A 95 -34.72 10.66 -46.22
C GLN A 95 -35.13 11.65 -45.11
N PHE A 96 -34.92 11.29 -43.84
CA PHE A 96 -35.15 12.25 -42.75
C PHE A 96 -33.98 13.24 -42.66
N PRO A 97 -34.25 14.57 -42.64
CA PRO A 97 -33.19 15.58 -42.55
C PRO A 97 -32.43 15.53 -41.20
N ILE A 98 -33.04 14.93 -40.18
CA ILE A 98 -32.43 14.74 -38.85
C ILE A 98 -31.22 13.77 -38.91
N ALA A 99 -31.11 12.95 -39.95
CA ALA A 99 -30.01 11.98 -40.11
C ALA A 99 -28.62 12.63 -40.00
N VAL A 100 -28.44 13.83 -40.59
CA VAL A 100 -27.16 14.55 -40.58
C VAL A 100 -26.79 15.00 -39.17
N VAL A 101 -27.78 15.45 -38.38
CA VAL A 101 -27.57 15.87 -37.00
C VAL A 101 -27.20 14.68 -36.12
N VAL A 102 -27.90 13.55 -36.27
CA VAL A 102 -27.61 12.32 -35.53
C VAL A 102 -26.23 11.76 -35.90
N ALA A 103 -25.86 11.81 -37.18
CA ALA A 103 -24.52 11.42 -37.64
C ALA A 103 -23.42 12.31 -37.03
N ALA A 104 -23.63 13.63 -37.00
CA ALA A 104 -22.67 14.57 -36.43
C ALA A 104 -22.48 14.32 -34.92
N VAL A 105 -23.57 14.12 -34.17
CA VAL A 105 -23.51 13.80 -32.73
C VAL A 105 -22.81 12.47 -32.49
N GLY A 106 -23.14 11.43 -33.27
CA GLY A 106 -22.49 10.12 -33.21
C GLY A 106 -20.99 10.21 -33.48
N ALA A 107 -20.58 10.95 -34.51
CA ALA A 107 -19.17 11.16 -34.85
C ALA A 107 -18.42 11.90 -33.73
N VAL A 108 -19.00 12.95 -33.15
CA VAL A 108 -18.40 13.68 -32.02
C VAL A 108 -18.20 12.76 -30.82
N LEU A 109 -19.17 11.90 -30.49
CA LEU A 109 -19.07 10.95 -29.38
C LEU A 109 -17.97 9.91 -29.59
N VAL A 110 -17.83 9.39 -30.81
CA VAL A 110 -16.74 8.46 -31.16
C VAL A 110 -15.39 9.15 -31.08
N VAL A 111 -15.26 10.36 -31.63
CA VAL A 111 -14.02 11.14 -31.56
C VAL A 111 -13.67 11.47 -30.10
N PHE A 112 -14.66 11.82 -29.29
CA PHE A 112 -14.46 12.09 -27.86
C PHE A 112 -14.05 10.82 -27.09
N SER A 113 -14.62 9.66 -27.42
CA SER A 113 -14.20 8.37 -26.87
C SER A 113 -12.72 8.08 -27.18
N VAL A 114 -12.26 8.38 -28.41
CA VAL A 114 -10.88 8.08 -28.83
C VAL A 114 -9.86 9.13 -28.36
N PHE A 115 -10.20 10.42 -28.42
CA PHE A 115 -9.26 11.54 -28.23
C PHE A 115 -9.59 12.45 -27.04
N GLY A 116 -10.82 12.46 -26.55
CA GLY A 116 -11.29 13.37 -25.50
C GLY A 116 -10.77 13.03 -24.10
N VAL A 117 -10.18 11.85 -23.93
CA VAL A 117 -9.58 11.41 -22.67
C VAL A 117 -8.07 11.56 -22.76
N PRO A 118 -7.47 12.58 -22.13
CA PRO A 118 -6.01 12.70 -22.08
C PRO A 118 -5.43 11.55 -21.27
N GLU A 119 -4.66 10.67 -21.92
CA GLU A 119 -3.72 9.79 -21.23
C GLU A 119 -2.72 10.70 -20.49
N ARG A 120 -2.92 10.89 -19.19
CA ARG A 120 -1.87 11.46 -18.35
C ARG A 120 -0.71 10.46 -18.36
N LYS A 121 0.27 10.70 -19.25
CA LYS A 121 1.58 10.03 -19.18
C LYS A 121 2.12 10.25 -17.78
N ALA A 122 2.22 9.17 -17.01
CA ALA A 122 2.94 9.19 -15.75
C ALA A 122 4.39 9.56 -16.07
N LYS A 123 4.83 10.74 -15.62
CA LYS A 123 6.25 11.08 -15.49
C LYS A 123 6.79 10.42 -14.23
#